data_AF-A0A9N8M069-F1
#
_entry.id   AF-A0A9N8M069-F1
#
_cell.length_a   1.000
_cell.length_b   1.000
_cell.length_c   1.000
_cell.angle_alpha   90.00
_cell.angle_beta   90.00
_cell.angle_gamma   90.00
#
_symmetry.space_group_name_H-M   'P 1'
#
loop_
_entity.id
_entity.type
_entity.pdbx_description
1 polymer ?
#
loop_
_entity_poly.entity_id
_entity_poly.type
_entity_poly.pdbx_seq_one_letter_code
_entity_poly.pdbx_strand_id
1 'polypeptide(L)'
;MLGPRAPLPCEYNYPWANQTNASVPGFIDWSQKSTQLGESGTIGWIPIMDEPAPASIVQQAIVTESRQQFAFRQLEGLFPVTVWFITGLTQAMHWTILSRWITQCPKENKPLPW
;
A
#
# COMPACT_ATOMS: atom_id res chain seq x y z
N MET A 1 14.64 1.59 10.23
CA MET A 1 14.31 2.89 9.61
C MET A 1 12.84 3.31 9.83
N LEU A 2 12.33 3.37 11.06
CA LEU A 2 11.10 4.13 11.41
C LEU A 2 11.16 4.70 12.86
N GLY A 3 12.33 4.62 13.51
CA GLY A 3 12.50 4.92 14.94
C GLY A 3 12.12 3.74 15.87
N PRO A 4 12.52 3.78 17.15
CA PRO A 4 12.28 2.69 18.10
C PRO A 4 10.82 2.55 18.57
N ARG A 5 9.97 3.54 18.27
CA ARG A 5 8.53 3.54 18.61
C ARG A 5 7.63 3.14 17.44
N ALA A 6 8.22 2.82 16.30
CA ALA A 6 7.45 2.42 15.14
C ALA A 6 6.72 1.10 15.40
N PRO A 7 5.50 0.92 14.88
CA PRO A 7 4.83 -0.37 14.94
C PRO A 7 5.66 -1.41 14.18
N LEU A 8 5.73 -2.60 14.77
CA LEU A 8 6.30 -3.79 14.15
C LEU A 8 5.35 -4.30 13.05
N PRO A 9 5.88 -4.93 11.99
CA PRO A 9 5.05 -5.51 10.94
C PRO A 9 4.10 -6.58 11.52
N CYS A 10 2.86 -6.60 11.03
CA CYS A 10 1.88 -7.62 11.40
C CYS A 10 2.06 -8.90 10.55
N GLU A 11 1.33 -9.95 10.92
CA GLU A 11 1.15 -11.13 10.10
C GLU A 11 0.02 -10.86 9.09
N TYR A 12 0.29 -11.20 7.83
CA TYR A 12 -0.62 -10.93 6.72
C TYR A 12 -0.99 -12.22 5.99
N ASN A 13 -2.28 -12.37 5.71
CA ASN A 13 -2.83 -13.41 4.84
C ASN A 13 -3.28 -12.77 3.53
N TYR A 14 -2.41 -12.79 2.53
CA TYR A 14 -2.73 -12.28 1.22
C TYR A 14 -3.38 -13.35 0.33
N PRO A 15 -4.40 -13.00 -0.47
CA PRO A 15 -5.16 -13.97 -1.27
C PRO A 15 -4.30 -14.80 -2.23
N TRP A 16 -3.23 -14.23 -2.79
CA TRP A 16 -2.34 -14.91 -3.72
C TRP A 16 -1.44 -15.97 -3.07
N ALA A 17 -1.13 -15.83 -1.78
CA ALA A 17 -0.18 -16.68 -1.07
C ALA A 17 -0.82 -17.98 -0.56
N ASN A 18 -2.13 -17.96 -0.27
CA ASN A 18 -2.85 -19.06 0.36
C ASN A 18 -3.71 -19.88 -0.60
N GLN A 19 -3.67 -19.57 -1.90
CA GLN A 19 -4.26 -20.43 -2.92
C GLN A 19 -3.33 -21.62 -3.16
N THR A 20 -3.91 -22.81 -3.39
CA THR A 20 -3.19 -24.07 -3.67
C THR A 20 -2.22 -23.98 -4.85
N ASN A 21 -2.31 -22.90 -5.65
CA ASN A 21 -1.38 -22.51 -6.70
C ASN A 21 -0.87 -21.08 -6.46
N ALA A 22 -0.06 -20.87 -5.41
CA ALA A 22 0.73 -19.64 -5.26
C ALA A 22 1.55 -19.45 -6.55
N SER A 23 1.08 -18.56 -7.41
CA SER A 23 1.54 -18.47 -8.80
C SER A 23 2.07 -17.08 -9.09
N VAL A 24 3.09 -17.01 -9.95
CA VAL A 24 3.67 -15.74 -10.39
C VAL A 24 2.60 -14.78 -10.94
N PRO A 25 1.62 -15.22 -11.74
CA PRO A 25 0.53 -14.33 -12.18
C PRO A 25 -0.29 -13.77 -11.02
N GLY A 26 -0.64 -14.60 -10.03
CA GLY A 26 -1.38 -14.14 -8.85
C GLY A 26 -0.59 -13.15 -7.99
N PHE A 27 0.73 -13.32 -7.90
CA PHE A 27 1.60 -12.36 -7.23
C PHE A 27 1.65 -11.01 -7.96
N ILE A 28 1.73 -11.01 -9.29
CA ILE A 28 1.77 -9.78 -10.10
C ILE A 28 0.42 -9.04 -10.00
N ASP A 29 -0.70 -9.74 -10.12
CA ASP A 29 -2.05 -9.18 -9.94
C ASP A 29 -2.25 -8.58 -8.55
N TRP A 30 -1.79 -9.28 -7.52
CA TRP A 30 -1.84 -8.75 -6.17
C TRP A 30 -0.97 -7.50 -6.00
N SER A 31 0.26 -7.52 -6.54
CA SER A 31 1.19 -6.39 -6.45
C SER A 31 0.63 -5.15 -7.15
N GLN A 32 -0.04 -5.33 -8.28
CA GLN A 32 -0.76 -4.28 -9.00
C GLN A 32 -1.85 -3.62 -8.13
N LYS A 33 -2.62 -4.43 -7.39
CA LYS A 33 -3.69 -3.95 -6.50
C LYS A 33 -3.17 -3.33 -5.21
N SER A 34 -2.14 -3.92 -4.61
CA SER A 34 -1.56 -3.42 -3.36
C SER A 34 -0.92 -2.05 -3.55
N THR A 35 -0.19 -1.87 -4.65
CA THR A 35 0.42 -0.58 -5.00
C THR A 35 -0.61 0.49 -5.34
N GLN A 36 -1.73 0.13 -6.00
CA GLN A 36 -2.85 1.04 -6.22
C GLN A 36 -3.47 1.51 -4.89
N LEU A 37 -3.65 0.58 -3.94
CA LEU A 37 -4.18 0.91 -2.63
C LEU A 37 -3.20 1.80 -1.84
N GLY A 38 -1.91 1.44 -1.83
CA GLY A 38 -0.84 2.22 -1.21
C GLY A 38 -0.78 3.65 -1.73
N GLU A 39 -0.85 3.81 -3.06
CA GLU A 39 -0.96 5.11 -3.73
C GLU A 39 -2.17 5.91 -3.25
N SER A 40 -3.36 5.33 -3.35
CA SER A 40 -4.60 6.02 -2.97
C SER A 40 -4.60 6.49 -1.52
N GLY A 41 -4.11 5.65 -0.61
CA GLY A 41 -4.04 5.97 0.81
C GLY A 41 -3.00 7.04 1.13
N THR A 42 -1.84 6.98 0.47
CA THR A 42 -0.75 7.93 0.71
C THR A 42 -1.06 9.30 0.13
N ILE A 43 -1.64 9.36 -1.08
CA ILE A 43 -2.11 10.62 -1.69
C ILE A 43 -3.17 11.30 -0.81
N GLY A 44 -4.07 10.53 -0.20
CA GLY A 44 -5.07 11.07 0.72
C GLY A 44 -4.52 11.49 2.09
N TRP A 45 -3.35 10.97 2.48
CA TRP A 45 -2.69 11.27 3.75
C TRP A 45 -1.73 12.46 3.69
N ILE A 46 -0.99 12.63 2.58
CA ILE A 46 -0.01 13.73 2.40
C ILE A 46 -0.58 15.12 2.78
N PRO A 47 -1.80 15.51 2.37
CA PRO A 47 -2.34 16.85 2.65
C PRO A 47 -2.61 17.15 4.12
N ILE A 48 -2.69 16.11 4.97
CA ILE A 48 -2.97 16.24 6.41
C ILE A 48 -1.72 16.02 7.27
N MET A 49 -0.53 15.93 6.67
CA MET A 49 0.73 15.83 7.42
C MET A 49 1.12 17.21 7.98
N ASP A 50 1.51 17.24 9.25
CA ASP A 50 1.92 18.49 9.92
C ASP A 50 3.25 19.05 9.38
N GLU A 51 4.16 18.17 8.98
CA GLU A 51 5.54 18.51 8.63
C GLU A 51 5.81 18.35 7.12
N PRO A 52 6.28 19.40 6.42
CA PRO A 52 6.46 19.37 4.97
C PRO A 52 7.66 18.53 4.52
N ALA A 53 8.72 18.46 5.32
CA ALA A 53 9.91 17.68 5.01
C ALA A 53 9.61 16.17 4.86
N PRO A 54 9.00 15.48 5.85
CA PRO A 54 8.60 14.09 5.68
C PRO A 54 7.51 13.93 4.60
N ALA A 55 6.61 14.90 4.42
CA ALA A 55 5.62 14.85 3.34
C ALA A 55 6.28 14.78 1.95
N SER A 56 7.35 15.53 1.72
CA SER A 56 8.10 15.46 0.45
C SER A 56 8.78 14.10 0.22
N ILE A 57 9.31 13.48 1.28
CA ILE A 57 9.95 12.15 1.21
C ILE A 57 8.90 11.09 0.89
N VAL A 58 7.76 11.14 1.58
CA VAL A 58 6.61 10.25 1.34
C VAL A 58 6.07 10.45 -0.07
N GLN A 59 6.00 11.69 -0.55
CA GLN A 59 5.58 11.99 -1.92
C GLN A 59 6.55 11.40 -2.97
N GLN A 60 7.85 11.44 -2.73
CA GLN A 60 8.82 10.82 -3.62
C GLN A 60 8.68 9.29 -3.64
N ALA A 61 8.46 8.69 -2.46
CA ALA A 61 8.21 7.25 -2.35
C ALA A 61 6.94 6.86 -3.10
N ILE A 62 5.84 7.61 -2.95
CA ILE A 62 4.58 7.24 -3.60
C ILE A 62 4.60 7.41 -5.11
N VAL A 63 5.25 8.45 -5.64
CA VAL A 63 5.44 8.59 -7.09
C VAL A 63 6.25 7.41 -7.67
N THR A 64 7.12 6.82 -6.87
CA THR A 64 7.86 5.60 -7.25
C THR A 64 6.94 4.37 -7.26
N GLU A 65 6.15 4.19 -6.20
CA GLU A 65 5.17 3.09 -6.08
C GLU A 65 4.09 3.17 -7.17
N SER A 66 3.61 4.37 -7.53
CA SER A 66 2.70 4.60 -8.65
C SER A 66 3.27 4.08 -9.98
N ARG A 67 4.58 4.24 -10.22
CA ARG A 67 5.22 3.68 -11.41
C ARG A 67 5.33 2.16 -11.33
N GLN A 68 5.54 1.60 -10.14
CA GLN A 68 5.53 0.15 -9.94
C GLN A 68 4.14 -0.45 -10.25
N GLN A 69 3.07 0.25 -9.87
CA GLN A 69 1.68 -0.14 -10.20
C GLN A 69 1.47 -0.31 -11.70
N PHE A 70 1.93 0.63 -12.53
CA PHE A 70 1.85 0.52 -13.99
C PHE A 70 2.76 -0.57 -14.55
N ALA A 71 3.95 -0.77 -13.98
CA ALA A 71 4.83 -1.85 -14.40
C ALA A 71 4.16 -3.22 -14.18
N PHE A 72 3.49 -3.44 -13.04
CA PHE A 72 2.75 -4.68 -12.80
C PHE A 72 1.62 -4.89 -13.82
N ARG A 73 0.85 -3.84 -14.17
CA ARG A 73 -0.18 -3.93 -15.23
C ARG A 73 0.40 -4.37 -16.58
N GLN A 74 1.59 -3.89 -16.94
CA GLN A 74 2.27 -4.29 -18.17
C GLN A 74 2.71 -5.75 -18.11
N LEU A 75 3.19 -6.22 -16.96
CA LEU A 75 3.54 -7.62 -16.74
C LEU A 75 2.33 -8.57 -16.83
N GLU A 76 1.13 -8.09 -16.50
CA GLU A 76 -0.13 -8.82 -16.71
C GLU A 76 -0.60 -8.83 -18.17
N GLY A 77 0.03 -8.04 -19.05
CA GLY A 77 -0.41 -7.88 -20.44
C GLY A 77 -1.66 -7.02 -20.59
N LEU A 78 -2.01 -6.19 -19.60
CA LEU A 78 -3.11 -5.23 -19.72
C LEU A 78 -2.76 -4.12 -20.73
N PHE A 79 -3.79 -3.54 -21.34
CA PHE A 79 -3.60 -2.43 -22.27
C PHE A 79 -2.83 -1.27 -21.62
N PRO A 80 -1.88 -0.66 -22.33
CA PRO A 80 -1.08 0.43 -21.80
C PRO A 80 -1.98 1.63 -21.52
N VAL A 81 -1.84 2.19 -20.33
CA VAL A 81 -2.48 3.44 -19.90
C VAL A 81 -1.37 4.44 -19.58
N THR A 82 -1.48 5.65 -20.12
CA THR A 82 -0.47 6.70 -19.96
C THR A 82 -0.61 7.45 -18.64
N VAL A 83 -1.85 7.62 -18.17
CA VAL A 83 -2.21 8.24 -16.90
C VAL A 83 -3.44 7.53 -16.34
N TRP A 84 -3.44 7.23 -15.05
CA TRP A 84 -4.60 6.74 -14.34
C TRP A 84 -4.79 7.59 -13.09
N PHE A 85 -5.94 8.27 -13.00
CA PHE A 85 -6.25 9.06 -11.81
C PHE A 85 -6.65 8.12 -10.67
N ILE A 86 -5.93 8.20 -9.56
CA ILE A 86 -6.24 7.47 -8.34
C ILE A 86 -6.80 8.46 -7.33
N THR A 87 -8.01 8.19 -6.85
CA THR A 87 -8.64 9.01 -5.82
C THR A 87 -7.92 8.83 -4.50
N GLY A 88 -7.60 9.93 -3.81
CA GLY A 88 -7.08 9.87 -2.45
C GLY A 88 -8.12 9.27 -1.50
N LEU A 89 -7.77 8.18 -0.81
CA LEU A 89 -8.58 7.60 0.25
C LEU A 89 -8.28 8.28 1.57
N THR A 90 -9.30 8.47 2.41
CA THR A 90 -9.05 8.88 3.80
C THR A 90 -8.27 7.79 4.52
N GLN A 91 -7.50 8.17 5.54
CA GLN A 91 -6.71 7.21 6.31
C GLN A 91 -7.58 6.07 6.91
N ALA A 92 -8.79 6.40 7.37
CA ALA A 92 -9.75 5.42 7.88
C ALA A 92 -10.22 4.44 6.79
N MET A 93 -10.50 4.93 5.57
CA MET A 93 -10.88 4.07 4.43
C MET A 93 -9.72 3.14 4.05
N HIS A 94 -8.50 3.68 3.97
CA HIS A 94 -7.30 2.90 3.65
C HIS A 94 -7.10 1.76 4.67
N TRP A 95 -7.17 2.07 5.97
CA TRP A 95 -7.06 1.07 7.03
C TRP A 95 -8.19 0.03 7.01
N THR A 96 -9.42 0.44 6.69
CA THR A 96 -10.58 -0.46 6.59
C THR A 96 -10.41 -1.50 5.49
N ILE A 97 -9.73 -1.14 4.40
CA ILE A 97 -9.42 -2.07 3.30
C ILE A 97 -8.26 -2.98 3.70
N LEU A 98 -7.16 -2.42 4.23
CA LEU A 98 -5.97 -3.16 4.62
C LEU A 98 -6.22 -4.20 5.72
N SER A 99 -7.09 -3.88 6.68
CA SER A 99 -7.36 -4.74 7.84
C SER A 99 -7.87 -6.13 7.47
N ARG A 100 -8.45 -6.30 6.27
CA ARG A 100 -8.96 -7.58 5.76
C ARG A 100 -7.87 -8.64 5.57
N TRP A 101 -6.62 -8.21 5.40
CA TRP A 101 -5.49 -9.12 5.20
C TRP A 101 -4.62 -9.26 6.44
N ILE A 102 -4.94 -8.61 7.55
CA ILE A 102 -4.19 -8.69 8.78
C ILE A 102 -4.78 -9.83 9.63
N THR A 103 -3.97 -10.85 9.92
CA THR A 103 -4.39 -11.97 10.78
C THR A 103 -4.08 -11.69 12.24
N GLN A 104 -2.86 -11.22 12.52
CA GLN A 104 -2.38 -10.95 13.87
C GLN A 104 -1.34 -9.84 13.87
N CYS A 105 -1.34 -8.98 14.88
CA CYS A 105 -0.26 -8.00 15.10
C CYS A 105 0.46 -8.29 16.44
N PRO A 106 1.76 -7.96 16.55
CA PRO A 106 2.50 -8.05 17.82
C PRO A 106 1.81 -7.27 18.94
N LYS A 107 1.79 -7.83 20.16
CA LYS A 107 1.11 -7.22 21.33
C LYS A 107 1.80 -5.93 21.80
N GLU A 108 3.05 -5.76 21.40
CA GLU A 108 3.89 -4.60 21.68
C GLU A 108 3.45 -3.37 20.87
N ASN A 109 2.72 -3.57 19.77
CA ASN A 109 2.21 -2.48 18.95
C ASN A 109 1.13 -1.70 19.72
N LYS A 110 1.36 -0.40 19.89
CA LYS A 110 0.39 0.51 20.50
C LYS A 110 -0.55 1.07 19.43
N PRO A 111 -1.83 1.34 19.75
CA PRO A 111 -2.70 2.10 18.88
C PRO A 111 -2.03 3.43 18.51
N LEU A 112 -2.00 3.75 17.23
CA LEU A 112 -1.47 5.02 16.76
C LEU A 112 -2.54 6.11 16.96
N PRO A 113 -2.25 7.19 17.70
CA PRO A 113 -3.09 8.38 17.66
C PRO A 113 -2.92 8.99 16.27
N TRP A 114 -4.02 9.06 15.53
CA TRP A 114 -4.11 9.77 14.26
C TRP A 114 -4.84 11.09 14.48
#